data_AF-A0A6A2XS22-F1
#
_entry.id   AF-A0A6A2XS22-F1
#
_cell.length_a   1.000
_cell.length_b   1.000
_cell.length_c   1.000
_cell.angle_alpha   90.00
_cell.angle_beta   90.00
_cell.angle_gamma   90.00
#
_symmetry.space_group_name_H-M   'P 1'
#
loop_
_entity.id
_entity.type
_entity.pdbx_description
1 polymer ?
#
loop_
_entity_poly.entity_id
_entity_poly.type
_entity_poly.pdbx_seq_one_letter_code
_entity_poly.pdbx_strand_id
1 'polypeptide(L)' 'MNQSAYRVQTTARLAQWKIDNLASCTYRKSDPFKIGNWNWHLSVEKNRVLWRSKIFQSSRNNRQEAEEQ' A
#
# COMPACT_ATOMS: atom_id res chain seq x y z
N MET A 1 -6.56 -16.70 -12.81
CA MET A 1 -6.25 -15.25 -12.79
C MET A 1 -5.26 -14.99 -11.67
N ASN A 2 -3.99 -14.83 -11.99
CA ASN A 2 -2.95 -14.53 -11.01
C ASN A 2 -3.04 -13.02 -10.69
N GLN A 3 -3.63 -12.65 -9.56
CA GLN A 3 -3.67 -11.24 -9.16
C GLN A 3 -2.26 -10.85 -8.66
N SER A 4 -1.74 -9.69 -9.09
CA SER A 4 -0.44 -9.23 -8.59
C SER A 4 -0.46 -9.18 -7.06
N ALA A 5 0.65 -9.57 -6.41
CA ALA A 5 0.76 -9.57 -4.95
C ALA A 5 0.58 -8.18 -4.31
N TYR A 6 0.62 -7.13 -5.13
CA TYR A 6 0.46 -5.73 -4.73
C TYR A 6 -0.91 -5.14 -5.10
N ARG A 7 -1.79 -5.94 -5.72
CA ARG A 7 -3.12 -5.49 -6.14
C ARG A 7 -4.01 -5.21 -4.93
N VAL A 8 -4.67 -4.05 -4.97
CA VAL A 8 -5.75 -3.72 -4.04
C VAL A 8 -7.08 -4.11 -4.67
N GLN A 9 -7.87 -4.89 -3.96
CA GLN A 9 -9.25 -5.20 -4.29
C GLN A 9 -10.13 -4.05 -3.78
N THR A 10 -10.79 -3.37 -4.70
CA THR A 10 -11.67 -2.24 -4.38
C THR A 10 -13.13 -2.63 -4.61
N THR A 11 -13.98 -2.28 -3.66
CA THR A 11 -15.43 -2.20 -3.84
C THR A 11 -15.85 -0.73 -3.71
N ALA A 12 -17.14 -0.43 -3.83
CA ALA A 12 -17.64 0.95 -3.81
C ALA A 12 -17.25 1.76 -2.54
N ARG A 13 -16.98 1.08 -1.42
CA ARG A 13 -16.66 1.74 -0.12
C ARG A 13 -15.50 1.10 0.64
N LEU A 14 -14.86 0.08 0.09
CA LEU A 14 -13.80 -0.67 0.76
C LEU A 14 -12.61 -0.87 -0.17
N ALA A 15 -11.40 -0.76 0.39
CA ALA A 15 -10.17 -1.20 -0.24
C ALA A 15 -9.56 -2.31 0.62
N GLN A 16 -9.22 -3.44 0.00
CA GLN A 16 -8.59 -4.56 0.67
C GLN A 16 -7.32 -4.96 -0.08
N TRP A 17 -6.19 -4.92 0.63
CA TRP A 17 -4.92 -5.41 0.11
C TRP A 17 -4.50 -6.65 0.89
N LYS A 18 -4.38 -7.79 0.19
CA LYS A 18 -3.94 -9.05 0.78
C LYS A 18 -2.43 -9.18 0.66
N ILE A 19 -1.75 -9.47 1.77
CA ILE A 19 -0.30 -9.69 1.80
C ILE A 19 -0.07 -11.08 2.38
N ASP A 20 0.30 -12.03 1.53
CA ASP A 20 0.45 -13.44 1.94
C ASP A 20 1.76 -13.73 2.68
N ASN A 21 2.80 -12.91 2.48
CA ASN A 21 4.09 -13.07 3.15
C ASN A 21 4.68 -11.72 3.58
N LEU A 22 4.72 -11.49 4.90
CA LEU A 22 5.28 -10.31 5.56
C LEU A 22 6.68 -10.54 6.16
N ALA A 23 7.31 -11.69 5.88
CA ALA A 23 8.45 -12.18 6.67
C ALA A 23 9.74 -11.32 6.58
N SER A 24 9.90 -10.45 5.58
CA SER A 24 11.19 -9.77 5.32
C SER A 24 11.16 -8.25 5.12
N CYS A 25 9.99 -7.59 5.14
CA CYS A 25 9.90 -6.17 4.78
C CYS A 25 9.38 -5.32 5.94
N THR A 26 10.15 -4.29 6.31
CA THR A 26 9.74 -3.22 7.22
C THR A 26 8.76 -2.24 6.56
N TYR A 27 8.74 -2.14 5.23
CA TYR A 27 7.80 -1.30 4.48
C TYR A 27 7.34 -1.98 3.18
N ARG A 28 6.06 -1.85 2.84
CA ARG A 28 5.50 -2.19 1.52
C ARG A 28 4.46 -1.17 1.09
N LYS A 29 4.37 -0.97 -0.22
CA LYS A 29 3.40 -0.08 -0.89
C LYS A 29 2.60 -0.88 -1.91
N SER A 30 1.31 -0.62 -1.99
CA SER A 30 0.39 -1.27 -2.92
C SER A 30 0.44 -0.63 -4.30
N ASP A 31 -0.11 -1.35 -5.28
CA ASP A 31 -0.46 -0.78 -6.57
C ASP A 31 -1.46 0.39 -6.39
N PRO A 32 -1.42 1.42 -7.26
CA PRO A 32 -2.43 2.48 -7.25
C PRO A 32 -3.82 1.89 -7.50
N PHE A 33 -4.80 2.36 -6.73
CA PHE A 33 -6.20 1.99 -6.90
C PHE A 33 -7.10 3.22 -6.85
N LYS A 34 -8.28 3.12 -7.46
CA LYS A 34 -9.24 4.23 -7.52
C LYS A 34 -10.40 3.99 -6.56
N ILE A 35 -10.68 4.98 -5.73
CA ILE A 35 -11.92 5.08 -4.95
C ILE A 35 -12.43 6.50 -5.13
N GLY A 36 -13.65 6.63 -5.67
CA GLY A 36 -14.15 7.90 -6.18
C GLY A 36 -13.26 8.44 -7.31
N ASN A 37 -12.92 9.72 -7.23
CA ASN A 37 -12.15 10.43 -8.27
C ASN A 37 -10.64 10.44 -8.00
N TRP A 38 -10.19 9.76 -6.95
CA TRP A 38 -8.81 9.86 -6.47
C TRP A 38 -8.03 8.56 -6.70
N ASN A 39 -6.76 8.70 -7.05
CA ASN A 39 -5.81 7.58 -7.06
C ASN A 39 -5.20 7.46 -5.67
N TRP A 40 -5.43 6.33 -5.02
CA TRP A 40 -4.99 6.00 -3.68
C TRP A 40 -3.88 4.96 -3.73
N HIS A 41 -3.04 4.98 -2.70
CA HIS A 41 -2.10 3.92 -2.39
C HIS A 41 -2.25 3.53 -0.92
N LEU A 42 -2.00 2.25 -0.64
CA LEU A 42 -1.93 1.73 0.72
C LEU A 42 -0.47 1.35 0.99
N SER A 43 0.05 1.76 2.14
CA SER A 43 1.34 1.30 2.63
C SER A 43 1.20 0.60 3.96
N VAL A 44 2.04 -0.40 4.18
CA VAL A 44 2.14 -1.13 5.44
C VAL A 44 3.58 -1.06 5.89
N GLU A 45 3.77 -0.62 7.13
CA GLU A 45 5.07 -0.49 7.77
C GLU A 45 5.07 -1.34 9.04
N LYS A 46 6.08 -2.20 9.20
CA LYS A 46 6.29 -2.99 10.41
C LYS A 46 7.23 -2.22 11.33
N ASN A 47 6.67 -1.72 12.44
CA ASN A 47 7.46 -1.32 13.60
C ASN A 47 7.63 -2.55 14.52
N ARG A 48 8.67 -2.56 15.36
CA ARG A 48 9.12 -3.70 16.17
C ARG A 48 8.01 -4.52 16.85
N VAL A 49 6.89 -3.88 17.21
CA VAL A 49 5.76 -4.49 17.92
C VAL A 49 4.44 -4.42 17.14
N LEU A 50 4.32 -3.52 16.15
CA LEU A 50 3.03 -3.19 15.53
C LEU A 50 3.17 -3.00 14.01
N TRP A 51 2.15 -3.44 13.27
CA TRP A 51 1.97 -3.04 11.88
C TRP A 51 1.16 -1.75 11.81
N ARG A 52 1.69 -0.73 11.13
CA ARG A 52 0.95 0.47 10.77
C ARG A 52 0.55 0.39 9.31
N SER A 53 -0.72 0.64 9.02
CA SER A 53 -1.20 0.89 7.66
C SER A 53 -1.44 2.39 7.48
N LYS A 54 -1.01 2.94 6.35
CA LYS A 54 -1.25 4.34 5.96
C LYS A 54 -1.89 4.35 4.58
N ILE A 55 -2.98 5.11 4.43
CA ILE A 55 -3.60 5.39 3.12
C ILE A 55 -3.24 6.82 2.73
N PHE A 56 -2.79 6.99 1.49
CA PHE A 56 -2.47 8.32 0.98
C PHE A 56 -2.92 8.47 -0.45
N GLN A 57 -3.28 9.70 -0.79
CA GLN A 57 -3.64 10.07 -2.13
C GLN A 57 -2.37 10.32 -2.94
N SER A 58 -2.35 9.86 -4.19
CA SER A 58 -1.27 10.14 -5.13
C SER A 58 -1.32 11.61 -5.57
N SER A 59 -0.86 12.51 -4.70
CA SER A 59 -0.65 13.92 -5.00
C SER A 59 0.82 14.13 -5.35
N ARG A 60 1.22 13.66 -6.53
CA ARG A 60 2.37 14.12 -7.34
C ARG A 60 3.71 14.47 -6.66
N ASN A 61 4.08 13.91 -5.50
CA ASN A 61 5.41 14.10 -4.91
C ASN A 61 5.93 12.82 -4.22
N ASN A 62 6.62 11.98 -5.00
CA ASN A 62 7.53 10.97 -4.48
C ASN A 62 8.84 11.66 -4.04
N ARG A 63 8.86 12.31 -2.87
CA ARG A 63 10.07 12.98 -2.35
C ARG A 63 10.67 12.33 -1.10
N GLN A 64 10.28 11.09 -0.74
CA GLN A 64 10.82 10.40 0.44
C GLN A 64 11.01 8.88 0.26
N GLU A 65 11.27 8.38 -0.95
CA GLU A 65 11.58 6.94 -1.15
C GLU A 65 13.03 6.71 -1.62
N ALA A 66 14.01 7.50 -1.14
CA ALA A 66 15.43 7.31 -1.48
C ALA A 66 16.43 7.62 -0.34
N GLU A 67 16.05 7.45 0.92
CA GLU A 67 17.02 7.40 2.03
C GLU A 67 16.70 6.23 2.94
N GLU A 68 17.10 5.04 2.49
CA GLU A 68 17.46 3.91 3.35
C GLU A 68 18.24 2.93 2.45
N GLN A 69 19.55 3.22 2.30
CA GLN A 69 20.59 2.23 1.98
C GLN A 69 21.01 1.54 3.26
#